data_AF-A0A091K2B7-F1
#
_entry.id   AF-A0A091K2B7-F1
#
_cell.length_a   1.000
_cell.length_b   1.000
_cell.length_c   1.000
_cell.angle_alpha   90.00
_cell.angle_beta   90.00
_cell.angle_gamma   90.00
#
_symmetry.space_group_name_H-M   'P 1'
#
loop_
_entity.id
_entity.type
_entity.pdbx_description
1 polymer ?
#
loop_
_entity_poly.entity_id
_entity_poly.type
_entity_poly.pdbx_seq_one_letter_code
_entity_poly.pdbx_strand_id
1 'polypeptide(L)'
;LYFLGLTYKKLNRIDEALDCFLKLHAILLNSGQVLYQIANIYEIMEDHNQAIECLLQLISVVPTDPHVLSKLGKLYGNEGDKSQAFHYYCESFRYFPSNIEVIEWLGAFYID
;
A
#
# COMPACT_ATOMS: atom_id res chain seq x y z
N LEU A 1 21.27 5.15 0.33
CA LEU A 1 20.35 4.19 -0.33
C LEU A 1 18.94 4.75 -0.48
N TYR A 2 18.32 5.33 0.57
CA TYR A 2 16.92 5.81 0.49
C TYR A 2 16.68 6.88 -0.61
N PHE A 3 17.45 7.97 -0.58
CA PHE A 3 17.35 9.02 -1.62
C PHE A 3 17.76 8.53 -3.01
N LEU A 4 18.61 7.50 -3.09
CA LEU A 4 19.00 6.89 -4.35
C LEU A 4 17.83 6.09 -4.95
N GLY A 5 17.13 5.28 -4.14
CA GLY A 5 15.92 4.59 -4.55
C GLY A 5 14.82 5.55 -5.00
N LEU A 6 14.61 6.66 -4.28
CA LEU A 6 13.66 7.69 -4.71
C LEU A 6 14.06 8.35 -6.05
N THR A 7 15.36 8.59 -6.25
CA THR A 7 15.86 9.13 -7.52
C THR A 7 15.64 8.15 -8.67
N TYR A 8 15.95 6.86 -8.47
CA TYR A 8 15.67 5.85 -9.50
C TYR A 8 14.19 5.74 -9.82
N LYS A 9 13.31 5.78 -8.81
CA LYS A 9 11.85 5.77 -9.03
C LYS A 9 11.40 6.97 -9.87
N LYS A 10 11.93 8.17 -9.59
CA LYS A 10 11.65 9.38 -10.40
C LYS A 10 12.18 9.30 -11.84
N LEU A 11 13.27 8.57 -12.05
CA LEU A 11 13.84 8.31 -13.38
C LEU A 11 13.16 7.13 -14.11
N ASN A 12 12.06 6.60 -13.56
CA ASN A 12 11.37 5.41 -14.06
C ASN A 12 12.26 4.15 -14.14
N ARG A 13 13.33 4.12 -13.33
CA ARG A 13 14.24 2.98 -13.16
C ARG A 13 13.75 2.13 -12.00
N ILE A 14 12.65 1.42 -12.24
CA ILE A 14 11.84 0.80 -11.19
C ILE A 14 12.57 -0.37 -10.54
N ASP A 15 13.26 -1.21 -11.33
CA ASP A 15 14.02 -2.35 -10.82
C ASP A 15 15.18 -1.93 -9.91
N GLU A 16 15.93 -0.89 -10.30
CA GLU A 16 17.02 -0.38 -9.48
C GLU A 16 16.53 0.35 -8.23
N ALA A 17 15.36 0.98 -8.31
CA ALA A 17 14.69 1.52 -7.12
C ALA A 17 14.34 0.39 -6.15
N LEU A 18 13.76 -0.70 -6.64
CA LEU A 18 13.38 -1.86 -5.83
C LEU A 18 14.60 -2.46 -5.12
N ASP A 19 15.69 -2.71 -5.85
CA ASP A 19 16.94 -3.22 -5.28
C ASP A 19 17.49 -2.30 -4.17
N CYS A 20 17.43 -0.98 -4.36
CA CYS A 20 17.84 -0.02 -3.33
C CYS A 20 16.99 -0.13 -2.06
N PHE A 21 15.67 -0.30 -2.20
CA PHE A 21 14.76 -0.39 -1.04
C PHE A 21 14.81 -1.77 -0.38
N LEU A 22 15.00 -2.86 -1.11
CA LEU A 22 15.20 -4.19 -0.54
C LEU A 22 16.51 -4.26 0.27
N LYS A 23 17.60 -3.68 -0.25
CA LYS A 23 18.86 -3.52 0.50
C LYS A 23 18.67 -2.69 1.76
N LEU A 24 17.86 -1.63 1.71
CA LEU A 24 17.53 -0.85 2.90
C LEU A 24 16.71 -1.66 3.90
N HIS A 25 15.73 -2.43 3.44
CA HIS A 25 14.89 -3.24 4.31
C HIS A 25 15.72 -4.30 5.06
N ALA A 26 16.73 -4.87 4.41
CA ALA A 26 17.67 -5.80 5.05
C ALA A 26 18.52 -5.16 6.17
N ILE A 27 18.76 -3.84 6.11
CA ILE A 27 19.55 -3.09 7.11
C ILE A 27 18.63 -2.50 8.19
N LEU A 28 17.51 -1.92 7.77
CA LEU A 28 16.51 -1.24 8.58
C LEU A 28 15.24 -2.09 8.62
N LEU A 29 15.34 -3.18 9.38
CA LEU A 29 14.21 -4.09 9.59
C LEU A 29 12.99 -3.29 10.09
N ASN A 30 11.84 -3.60 9.50
CA ASN A 30 10.54 -3.07 9.92
C ASN A 30 10.39 -1.53 9.82
N SER A 31 11.17 -0.86 8.98
CA SER A 31 10.96 0.57 8.69
C SER A 31 9.71 0.74 7.83
N GLY A 32 8.63 1.28 8.42
CA GLY A 32 7.38 1.50 7.71
C GLY A 32 7.52 2.37 6.45
N GLN A 33 8.42 3.36 6.48
CA GLN A 33 8.69 4.19 5.30
C GLN A 33 9.31 3.38 4.15
N VAL A 34 10.24 2.47 4.45
CA VAL A 34 10.88 1.62 3.44
C VAL A 34 9.87 0.62 2.88
N LEU A 35 9.09 -0.03 3.76
CA LEU A 35 8.01 -0.94 3.36
C LEU A 35 6.99 -0.26 2.45
N TYR A 36 6.59 0.98 2.75
CA TYR A 36 5.70 1.76 1.90
C TYR A 36 6.30 2.02 0.51
N GLN A 37 7.60 2.33 0.42
CA GLN A 37 8.25 2.52 -0.88
C GLN A 37 8.31 1.22 -1.69
N ILE A 38 8.57 0.08 -1.04
CA ILE A 38 8.58 -1.24 -1.70
C ILE A 38 7.18 -1.58 -2.22
N ALA A 39 6.14 -1.47 -1.38
CA ALA A 39 4.76 -1.67 -1.78
C ALA A 39 4.36 -0.79 -2.97
N ASN A 40 4.72 0.50 -2.91
CA ASN A 40 4.43 1.43 -4.01
C ASN A 40 5.15 1.06 -5.30
N ILE A 41 6.36 0.49 -5.23
CA ILE A 41 7.06 0.01 -6.42
C ILE A 41 6.35 -1.21 -7.00
N TYR A 42 5.94 -2.18 -6.18
CA TYR A 42 5.18 -3.32 -6.66
C TYR A 42 3.84 -2.91 -7.28
N GLU A 43 3.16 -1.90 -6.73
CA GLU A 43 1.97 -1.31 -7.38
C GLU A 43 2.29 -0.73 -8.77
N ILE A 44 3.42 -0.04 -8.94
CA ILE A 44 3.86 0.50 -10.25
C ILE A 44 4.19 -0.63 -11.23
N MET A 45 4.69 -1.75 -10.73
CA MET A 45 4.98 -2.95 -11.52
C MET A 45 3.72 -3.80 -11.80
N GLU A 46 2.55 -3.38 -11.31
CA GLU A 46 1.29 -4.12 -11.39
C GLU A 46 1.35 -5.51 -10.70
N ASP A 47 2.33 -5.72 -9.82
CA ASP A 47 2.43 -6.93 -8.98
C ASP A 47 1.62 -6.72 -7.70
N HIS A 48 0.29 -6.88 -7.83
CA HIS A 48 -0.63 -6.66 -6.73
C HIS A 48 -0.41 -7.62 -5.55
N ASN A 49 0.03 -8.85 -5.81
CA ASN A 49 0.30 -9.85 -4.77
C ASN A 49 1.45 -9.39 -3.85
N GLN A 50 2.58 -9.02 -4.44
CA GLN A 50 3.72 -8.53 -3.66
C GLN A 50 3.43 -7.18 -2.99
N ALA A 51 2.65 -6.30 -3.63
CA ALA A 51 2.19 -5.07 -3.03
C ALA A 51 1.34 -5.31 -1.77
N ILE A 52 0.38 -6.24 -1.83
CA ILE A 52 -0.46 -6.61 -0.68
C ILE A 52 0.40 -7.19 0.44
N GLU A 53 1.31 -8.12 0.16
CA GLU A 53 2.20 -8.69 1.18
C GLU A 53 3.03 -7.60 1.90
N CYS A 54 3.58 -6.66 1.14
CA CYS A 54 4.34 -5.54 1.69
C CYS A 54 3.47 -4.60 2.53
N LEU A 55 2.23 -4.33 2.10
CA LEU A 55 1.29 -3.50 2.84
C LEU A 55 0.76 -4.19 4.10
N LEU A 56 0.61 -5.52 4.10
CA LEU A 56 0.27 -6.31 5.29
C LEU A 56 1.42 -6.30 6.32
N GLN A 57 2.67 -6.34 5.87
CA GLN A 57 3.80 -6.11 6.76
C GLN A 57 3.77 -4.67 7.29
N LEU A 58 3.51 -3.69 6.43
CA LEU A 58 3.46 -2.29 6.82
C LEU A 58 2.36 -2.02 7.86
N ILE A 59 1.15 -2.56 7.67
CA ILE A 59 0.04 -2.35 8.62
C ILE A 59 0.33 -3.00 9.98
N SER A 60 1.16 -4.04 10.04
CA SER A 60 1.63 -4.59 11.33
C SER A 60 2.52 -3.61 12.12
N VAL A 61 3.17 -2.66 11.43
CA VAL A 61 3.99 -1.60 12.02
C VAL A 61 3.17 -0.35 12.32
N VAL A 62 2.25 0.01 11.41
CA VAL A 62 1.40 1.20 11.50
C VAL A 62 -0.09 0.85 11.40
N PRO A 63 -0.65 0.15 12.41
CA PRO A 63 -2.00 -0.45 12.31
C PRO A 63 -3.14 0.54 12.18
N THR A 64 -2.89 1.82 12.47
CA THR A 64 -3.89 2.88 12.45
C THR A 64 -3.72 3.85 11.28
N ASP A 65 -2.85 3.55 10.32
CA ASP A 65 -2.64 4.42 9.16
C ASP A 65 -3.79 4.23 8.14
N PRO A 66 -4.70 5.22 8.00
CA PRO A 66 -5.84 5.11 7.11
C PRO A 66 -5.44 5.00 5.64
N HIS A 67 -4.27 5.52 5.24
CA HIS A 67 -3.81 5.48 3.86
C HIS A 67 -3.32 4.10 3.45
N VAL A 68 -2.69 3.37 4.38
CA VAL A 68 -2.28 1.98 4.17
C VAL A 68 -3.51 1.09 4.10
N LEU A 69 -4.47 1.30 5.00
CA LEU A 69 -5.75 0.58 5.00
C LEU A 69 -6.54 0.81 3.69
N SER A 70 -6.65 2.06 3.22
CA SER A 70 -7.35 2.32 1.95
C SER A 70 -6.65 1.71 0.74
N LYS A 71 -5.30 1.68 0.73
CA LYS A 71 -4.53 1.00 -0.31
C LYS A 71 -4.78 -0.51 -0.34
N LEU A 72 -4.78 -1.16 0.82
CA LEU A 72 -5.14 -2.58 0.92
C LEU A 72 -6.57 -2.81 0.40
N GLY A 73 -7.53 -1.99 0.83
CA GLY A 73 -8.91 -2.05 0.35
C GLY A 73 -9.01 -1.97 -1.17
N LYS A 74 -8.26 -1.04 -1.78
CA LYS A 74 -8.19 -0.87 -3.23
C LYS A 74 -7.62 -2.08 -3.94
N LEU A 75 -6.49 -2.62 -3.46
CA LEU A 75 -5.84 -3.76 -4.08
C LEU A 75 -6.71 -5.01 -3.99
N TYR A 76 -7.31 -5.31 -2.84
CA TYR A 76 -8.25 -6.43 -2.72
C TYR A 76 -9.49 -6.25 -3.60
N GLY A 77 -9.98 -5.01 -3.75
CA GLY A 77 -11.07 -4.69 -4.67
C GLY A 77 -10.72 -4.97 -6.13
N ASN A 78 -9.48 -4.66 -6.55
CA ASN A 78 -8.99 -4.95 -7.89
C ASN A 78 -8.82 -6.46 -8.15
N GLU A 79 -8.40 -7.22 -7.14
CA GLU A 79 -8.30 -8.70 -7.21
C GLU A 79 -9.68 -9.39 -7.15
N GLY A 80 -10.77 -8.62 -6.93
CA GLY A 80 -12.13 -9.14 -6.85
C GLY A 80 -12.54 -9.67 -5.47
N ASP A 81 -11.66 -9.61 -4.46
CA ASP A 81 -12.01 -9.93 -3.07
C ASP A 81 -12.72 -8.74 -2.42
N LYS A 82 -14.00 -8.59 -2.75
CA LYS A 82 -14.86 -7.55 -2.20
C LYS A 82 -14.99 -7.62 -0.67
N SER A 83 -14.83 -8.80 -0.07
CA SER A 83 -14.99 -8.98 1.38
C SER A 83 -13.82 -8.35 2.14
N GLN A 84 -12.59 -8.64 1.71
CA GLN A 84 -11.40 -8.01 2.28
C GLN A 84 -11.36 -6.52 1.96
N ALA A 85 -11.73 -6.14 0.72
CA ALA A 85 -11.82 -4.75 0.33
C ALA A 85 -12.72 -3.95 1.29
N PHE A 86 -13.93 -4.47 1.56
CA PHE A 86 -14.88 -3.86 2.50
C PHE A 86 -14.30 -3.74 3.91
N HIS A 87 -13.66 -4.80 4.42
CA HIS A 87 -13.04 -4.78 5.74
C HIS A 87 -12.02 -3.64 5.88
N TYR A 88 -11.07 -3.56 4.95
CA TYR A 88 -10.01 -2.55 4.99
C TYR A 88 -10.52 -1.13 4.73
N TYR A 89 -11.50 -0.96 3.85
CA TYR A 89 -12.14 0.35 3.65
C TYR A 89 -12.92 0.81 4.88
N CYS A 90 -13.64 -0.08 5.57
CA CYS A 90 -14.29 0.25 6.83
C CYS A 90 -13.30 0.64 7.92
N GLU A 91 -12.19 -0.10 8.07
CA GLU A 91 -11.14 0.26 9.02
C GLU A 91 -10.48 1.60 8.66
N SER A 92 -10.19 1.85 7.38
CA SER A 92 -9.67 3.14 6.92
C SER A 92 -10.63 4.29 7.26
N PHE A 93 -11.92 4.10 6.97
CA PHE A 93 -12.96 5.08 7.29
C PHE A 93 -13.07 5.34 8.79
N ARG A 94 -12.90 4.32 9.64
CA ARG A 94 -12.92 4.48 11.10
C ARG A 94 -11.84 5.45 11.60
N TYR A 95 -10.65 5.42 11.01
CA TYR A 95 -9.54 6.29 11.39
C TYR A 95 -9.53 7.62 10.64
N PHE A 96 -10.04 7.67 9.41
CA PHE A 96 -10.13 8.90 8.62
C PHE A 96 -11.43 8.94 7.78
N PRO A 97 -12.55 9.38 8.39
CA PRO A 97 -13.86 9.38 7.74
C PRO A 97 -14.01 10.34 6.55
N SER A 98 -13.05 11.26 6.36
CA SER A 98 -13.10 12.28 5.31
C SER A 98 -12.37 11.87 4.02
N ASN A 99 -11.97 10.61 3.88
CA ASN A 99 -11.38 10.11 2.64
C ASN A 99 -12.46 9.90 1.57
N ILE A 100 -12.51 10.78 0.57
CA ILE A 100 -13.51 10.74 -0.50
C ILE A 100 -13.48 9.40 -1.25
N GLU A 101 -12.30 8.87 -1.59
CA GLU A 101 -12.17 7.59 -2.33
C GLU A 101 -12.81 6.43 -1.55
N VAL A 102 -12.63 6.42 -0.22
CA VAL A 102 -13.20 5.39 0.67
C VAL A 102 -14.71 5.55 0.80
N ILE A 103 -15.20 6.79 0.93
CA ILE A 103 -16.65 7.07 0.99
C ILE A 103 -17.34 6.65 -0.30
N GLU A 104 -16.75 6.99 -1.46
CA GLU A 104 -17.28 6.62 -2.77
C GLU A 104 -17.35 5.09 -2.92
N TRP A 105 -16.29 4.38 -2.57
CA TRP A 105 -16.26 2.92 -2.66
C TRP A 105 -17.29 2.25 -1.73
N LEU A 106 -17.36 2.69 -0.46
CA LEU A 106 -18.34 2.16 0.50
C LEU A 106 -19.77 2.49 0.06
N GLY A 107 -20.01 3.69 -0.45
CA GLY A 107 -21.32 4.09 -0.98
C GLY A 107 -21.76 3.20 -2.14
N ALA A 108 -20.87 2.96 -3.11
CA ALA A 108 -21.15 2.04 -4.22
C ALA A 108 -21.43 0.61 -3.71
N PHE A 109 -20.65 0.13 -2.73
CA PHE A 109 -20.83 -1.20 -2.14
C PHE A 109 -22.21 -1.42 -1.48
N TYR A 110 -22.82 -0.38 -0.90
CA TYR A 110 -24.15 -0.49 -0.29
C TYR A 110 -25.32 -0.31 -1.27
N ILE A 111 -25.06 0.19 -2.47
CA ILE A 111 -26.08 0.43 -3.51
C ILE A 111 -26.22 -0.78 -4.44
N ASP A 112 -25.13 -1.51 -4.65
CA ASP A 112 -25.10 -2.82 -5.33
C ASP A 112 -25.82 -3.92 -4.52
#